data_AF-A0A537BG21-F1
#
_entry.id   AF-A0A537BG21-F1
#
_cell.length_a   1.000
_cell.length_b   1.000
_cell.length_c   1.000
_cell.angle_alpha   90.00
_cell.angle_beta   90.00
_cell.angle_gamma   90.00
#
_symmetry.space_group_name_H-M   'P 1'
#
loop_
_entity.id
_entity.type
_entity.pdbx_description
1 polymer ?
#
loop_
_entity_poly.entity_id
_entity_poly.type
_entity_poly.pdbx_seq_one_letter_code
_entity_poly.pdbx_strand_id
1 'polypeptide(L)' 'MKLRHVVAAVMALAFACPSPAQQKEIKIGFIYDVTGPFAGGGSEPAQLGTKAAVDLFNEKGGVEGYRINAIFADAQSKV' A
#
# COMPACT_ATOMS: atom_id res chain seq x y z
N MET A 1 27.95 -1.32 -42.41
CA MET A 1 27.51 -2.33 -41.41
C MET A 1 27.70 -1.90 -39.96
N LYS A 2 28.82 -1.29 -39.55
CA LYS A 2 29.12 -0.95 -38.14
C LYS A 2 28.02 -0.15 -37.40
N LEU A 3 27.42 0.86 -38.04
CA LEU A 3 26.40 1.71 -37.40
C LEU A 3 25.11 0.97 -37.02
N ARG A 4 24.68 -0.01 -37.83
CA ARG A 4 23.47 -0.81 -37.57
C ARG A 4 23.62 -1.73 -36.35
N HIS A 5 24.84 -2.20 -36.10
CA HIS A 5 25.16 -3.06 -34.95
C HIS A 5 25.25 -2.23 -33.66
N VAL A 6 25.75 -1.00 -33.74
CA VAL A 6 25.76 -0.06 -32.60
C VAL A 6 24.34 0.32 -32.20
N VAL A 7 23.47 0.62 -33.17
CA VAL A 7 22.05 0.93 -32.89
C VAL A 7 21.33 -0.26 -32.27
N ALA A 8 21.56 -1.48 -32.77
CA ALA A 8 20.97 -2.69 -32.20
C ALA A 8 21.45 -2.96 -30.76
N ALA A 9 22.73 -2.72 -30.45
CA ALA A 9 23.27 -2.89 -29.10
C ALA A 9 22.70 -1.86 -28.11
N VAL A 10 22.53 -0.60 -28.52
CA VAL A 10 21.93 0.45 -27.66
C VAL A 10 20.46 0.14 -27.37
N MET A 11 19.71 -0.35 -28.37
CA MET A 11 18.32 -0.77 -28.20
C MET A 11 18.20 -1.97 -27.24
N ALA A 12 19.12 -2.93 -27.30
CA ALA A 12 19.12 -4.08 -26.40
C ALA A 12 19.38 -3.70 -24.93
N LEU A 13 20.24 -2.71 -24.67
CA LEU A 13 20.45 -2.20 -23.30
C LEU A 13 19.24 -1.42 -22.76
N ALA A 14 18.46 -0.77 -23.62
CA ALA A 14 17.27 -0.03 -23.19
C ALA A 14 16.15 -0.94 -22.63
N PHE A 15 16.11 -2.21 -23.05
CA PHE A 15 15.15 -3.21 -22.54
C PHE A 15 15.68 -4.04 -21.36
N ALA A 16 16.95 -3.85 -20.96
CA ALA A 16 17.53 -4.54 -19.81
C ALA A 16 17.21 -3.86 -18.46
N CYS A 17 16.36 -2.83 -18.47
CA CYS A 17 15.95 -2.18 -17.23
C CYS A 17 15.13 -3.17 -16.39
N PRO A 18 15.48 -3.42 -15.12
CA PRO A 18 14.67 -4.27 -14.27
C PRO A 18 13.25 -3.69 -14.22
N SER A 19 12.26 -4.49 -14.63
CA SER A 19 10.87 -4.15 -14.40
C SER A 19 10.70 -3.91 -12.90
N PRO A 20 10.04 -2.82 -12.46
CA PRO A 20 9.72 -2.66 -11.04
C PRO A 20 8.91 -3.90 -10.64
N ALA A 21 9.51 -4.74 -9.80
CA ALA A 21 8.85 -5.93 -9.30
C ALA A 21 7.51 -5.50 -8.69
N GLN A 22 6.42 -6.17 -9.10
CA GLN A 22 5.09 -5.85 -8.61
C GLN A 22 5.13 -5.77 -7.08
N GLN A 23 4.82 -4.60 -6.53
CA GLN A 23 4.96 -4.37 -5.10
C GLN A 23 4.06 -5.35 -4.36
N LYS A 24 4.65 -6.16 -3.49
CA LYS A 24 3.91 -7.17 -2.72
C LYS A 24 3.02 -6.46 -1.72
N GLU A 25 1.78 -6.93 -1.61
CA GLU A 25 0.80 -6.37 -0.67
C GLU A 25 0.35 -7.39 0.37
N ILE A 26 0.11 -6.91 1.59
CA ILE A 26 -0.66 -7.61 2.61
C ILE A 26 -1.97 -6.86 2.83
N LYS A 27 -3.11 -7.56 2.72
CA LYS A 27 -4.43 -6.98 2.94
C LYS A 27 -4.83 -7.15 4.39
N ILE A 28 -5.14 -6.06 5.08
CA ILE A 28 -5.53 -6.07 6.49
C ILE A 28 -6.88 -5.36 6.62
N GLY A 29 -7.86 -6.07 7.18
CA GLY A 29 -9.18 -5.52 7.48
C GLY A 29 -9.20 -4.88 8.87
N PHE A 30 -9.69 -3.64 8.94
CA PHE A 30 -9.91 -2.88 10.16
C PHE A 30 -11.41 -2.58 10.26
N ILE A 31 -12.02 -3.00 11.36
CA ILE A 31 -13.44 -2.82 11.61
C ILE A 31 -13.56 -1.91 12.84
N TYR A 32 -14.17 -0.75 12.63
CA TYR A 32 -14.44 0.22 13.68
C TYR A 32 -15.90 0.65 13.58
N ASP A 33 -16.50 0.98 14.71
CA ASP A 33 -17.77 1.68 14.70
C ASP A 33 -17.52 3.16 14.43
N VAL A 34 -17.50 3.61 13.18
CA VAL A 34 -17.31 5.04 12.86
C VAL A 34 -18.63 5.76 12.62
N THR A 35 -19.74 5.03 12.68
CA THR A 35 -21.08 5.60 12.81
C THR A 35 -21.84 4.96 13.99
N GLY A 36 -22.95 5.59 14.36
CA GLY A 36 -23.83 5.13 15.45
C GLY A 36 -23.43 5.63 16.85
N PRO A 37 -24.15 5.21 17.91
CA PRO A 37 -24.09 5.83 19.23
C PRO A 37 -22.72 5.77 19.92
N PHE A 38 -21.88 4.78 19.59
CA PHE A 38 -20.59 4.55 20.24
C PHE A 38 -19.39 5.03 19.41
N ALA A 39 -19.61 5.67 18.26
CA ALA A 39 -18.53 6.04 17.34
C ALA A 39 -17.47 6.97 17.96
N GLY A 40 -17.95 8.03 18.63
CA GLY A 40 -17.08 8.97 19.35
C GLY A 40 -16.47 8.39 20.64
N GLY A 41 -16.88 7.19 21.07
CA GLY A 41 -16.42 6.54 22.31
C GLY A 41 -15.00 5.97 22.24
N GLY A 42 -14.34 6.05 21.08
CA GLY A 42 -12.97 5.59 20.89
C GLY A 42 -12.72 4.99 19.50
N SER A 43 -13.76 4.59 18.79
CA SER A 43 -13.66 3.95 17.48
C SER A 43 -13.14 4.90 16.40
N GLU A 44 -13.68 6.12 16.31
CA GLU A 44 -13.15 7.15 15.40
C GLU A 44 -11.66 7.50 15.64
N PRO A 45 -11.23 7.87 16.87
CA PRO A 45 -9.83 8.17 17.11
C PRO A 45 -8.92 6.95 16.96
N ALA A 46 -9.39 5.74 17.28
CA ALA A 46 -8.64 4.50 17.03
C ALA A 46 -8.43 4.25 15.53
N GLN A 47 -9.47 4.45 14.71
CA GLN A 47 -9.35 4.33 13.26
C GLN A 47 -8.33 5.33 12.69
N LEU A 48 -8.36 6.57 13.17
CA LEU A 48 -7.38 7.59 12.78
C LEU A 48 -5.96 7.19 13.16
N GLY A 49 -5.75 6.70 14.38
CA GLY A 49 -4.44 6.19 14.82
C GLY A 49 -3.94 5.02 13.98
N THR A 50 -4.83 4.09 13.62
CA THR A 50 -4.50 2.97 12.73
C THR A 50 -4.11 3.44 11.34
N LYS A 51 -4.81 4.42 10.75
CA LYS A 51 -4.42 5.02 9.46
C LYS A 51 -3.02 5.61 9.54
N ALA A 52 -2.75 6.44 10.55
CA ALA A 52 -1.43 7.05 10.75
C ALA A 52 -0.31 6.02 10.92
N ALA A 53 -0.57 4.92 11.66
CA ALA A 53 0.40 3.85 11.81
C ALA A 53 0.66 3.13 10.48
N VAL A 54 -0.40 2.77 9.74
CA VAL A 54 -0.28 2.12 8.42
C VAL A 54 0.54 2.98 7.46
N ASP A 55 0.26 4.28 7.41
CA ASP A 55 0.98 5.23 6.57
C ASP A 55 2.46 5.26 6.94
N LEU A 56 2.78 5.41 8.23
CA LEU A 56 4.16 5.42 8.75
C LEU A 56 4.92 4.13 8.39
N PHE A 57 4.30 2.96 8.52
CA PHE A 57 4.95 1.70 8.17
C PHE A 57 5.16 1.58 6.66
N ASN A 58 4.16 1.96 5.86
CA ASN A 58 4.28 1.94 4.40
C ASN A 58 5.37 2.90 3.89
N GLU A 59 5.49 4.09 4.49
CA GLU A 59 6.58 5.04 4.20
C GLU A 59 7.96 4.45 4.54
N LYS A 60 8.05 3.60 5.57
CA LYS A 60 9.28 2.90 5.99
C LYS A 60 9.55 1.60 5.22
N GLY A 61 8.84 1.35 4.13
CA GLY A 61 9.04 0.14 3.29
C GLY A 61 8.09 -1.02 3.63
N GLY A 62 7.09 -0.80 4.48
CA GLY A 62 6.08 -1.78 4.83
C GLY A 62 6.53 -2.75 5.93
N VAL A 63 5.98 -3.96 5.92
CA VAL A 63 6.28 -5.03 6.88
C VAL A 63 6.91 -6.19 6.12
N GLU A 64 8.16 -6.55 6.44
CA GLU A 64 8.91 -7.60 5.72
C GLU A 64 8.95 -7.36 4.19
N GLY A 65 8.93 -6.09 3.76
CA GLY A 65 8.89 -5.70 2.34
C GLY A 65 7.50 -5.76 1.69
N TYR A 66 6.44 -6.03 2.44
CA TYR A 66 5.05 -5.97 1.97
C TYR A 66 4.43 -4.61 2.31
N ARG A 67 3.85 -3.96 1.30
CA ARG A 67 2.99 -2.79 1.52
C ARG A 67 1.68 -3.22 2.18
N ILE A 68 1.28 -2.54 3.23
CA ILE A 68 -0.02 -2.75 3.87
C ILE A 68 -1.11 -2.09 3.01
N ASN A 69 -2.06 -2.91 2.56
CA ASN A 69 -3.31 -2.49 1.95
C ASN A 69 -4.42 -2.56 3.02
N ALA A 70 -4.63 -1.43 3.69
CA ALA A 70 -5.59 -1.31 4.79
C ALA A 70 -7.02 -1.11 4.24
N ILE A 71 -7.93 -2.00 4.64
CA ILE A 71 -9.34 -1.97 4.28
C ILE A 71 -10.13 -1.60 5.52
N PHE A 72 -10.90 -0.53 5.47
CA PHE A 72 -11.71 -0.06 6.60
C PHE A 72 -13.18 -0.39 6.36
N ALA A 73 -13.85 -0.90 7.38
CA ALA A 73 -15.27 -1.18 7.39
C ALA A 73 -15.94 -0.57 8.62
N ASP A 74 -17.12 0.01 8.41
CA ASP A 74 -17.95 0.60 9.45
C ASP A 74 -18.93 -0.43 10.03
N ALA A 75 -18.80 -0.71 11.33
CA ALA A 75 -19.67 -1.62 12.08
C ALA A 75 -20.98 -0.98 12.58
N GLN A 76 -21.11 0.35 12.49
CA GLN A 76 -22.34 1.11 12.70
C GLN A 76 -22.91 1.13 14.13
N SER A 77 -22.20 0.61 15.15
CA SER A 77 -22.67 0.57 16.55
C SER A 77 -24.13 0.12 16.70
N LYS A 78 -24.56 -0.91 15.96
CA LYS A 78 -25.98 -1.31 16.00
C LYS A 78 -26.31 -1.88 17.37
N VAL A 79 -27.37 -1.35 17.97
CA VAL A 79 -27.99 -1.85 19.21
C VAL A 79 -29.14 -2.79 18.91
#